data_AF-A0A2E9KR70-F1
#
_entry.id   AF-A0A2E9KR70-F1
#
_cell.length_a   1.000
_cell.length_b   1.000
_cell.length_c   1.000
_cell.angle_alpha   90.00
_cell.angle_beta   90.00
_cell.angle_gamma   90.00
#
_symmetry.space_group_name_H-M   'P 1'
#
loop_
_entity.id
_entity.type
_entity.pdbx_description
1 polymer ?
#
loop_
_entity_poly.entity_id
_entity_poly.type
_entity_poly.pdbx_seq_one_letter_code
_entity_poly.pdbx_strand_id
1 'polypeptide(L)'
;MYQHHIILKTHDPLDTEGSLDWLGICKRFGPDGILFSYQQGDHEVAMEYGVSEGDEFPHAYTIPLMRDLTPDEAAIIVAAWDYKYVPNFDIEISNMYDVMQDFEIDIDPDVVESATLDLNKWHHNRWRDEMLSEGWHYGLYFSEGKKSHPALRDWDSLPESHRRSPQFDNKEILNWLHKNGVA
;
A
#
# COMPACT_ATOMS: atom_id res chain seq x y z
N MET A 1 5.31 -16.80 25.06
CA MET A 1 5.40 -16.95 23.60
C MET A 1 4.07 -16.47 23.05
N TYR A 2 4.08 -15.39 22.30
CA TYR A 2 2.89 -14.80 21.69
C TYR A 2 2.73 -15.35 20.27
N GLN A 3 1.49 -15.55 19.84
CA GLN A 3 1.18 -16.08 18.52
C GLN A 3 1.02 -14.95 17.48
N HIS A 4 0.43 -13.83 17.90
CA HIS A 4 0.10 -12.72 17.02
C HIS A 4 1.10 -11.58 17.19
N HIS A 5 1.48 -10.95 16.08
CA HIS A 5 2.47 -9.89 16.08
C HIS A 5 2.39 -9.01 14.84
N ILE A 6 2.95 -7.81 14.97
CA ILE A 6 3.33 -6.94 13.86
C ILE A 6 4.83 -6.65 13.97
N ILE A 7 5.54 -6.70 12.85
CA ILE A 7 6.99 -6.49 12.77
C ILE A 7 7.21 -5.31 11.84
N LEU A 8 7.95 -4.32 12.32
CA LEU A 8 8.59 -3.34 11.45
C LEU A 8 10.01 -3.78 11.18
N LYS A 9 10.40 -3.84 9.90
CA LYS A 9 11.75 -4.13 9.46
C LYS A 9 12.37 -2.90 8.80
N THR A 10 13.62 -2.61 9.09
CA THR A 10 14.36 -1.46 8.53
C THR A 10 15.75 -1.86 8.04
N HIS A 11 16.26 -1.11 7.05
CA HIS A 11 17.62 -1.32 6.54
C HIS A 11 18.68 -0.90 7.58
N ASP A 12 18.47 0.28 8.18
CA ASP A 12 19.31 0.84 9.23
C ASP A 12 18.58 0.78 10.59
N PRO A 13 19.29 0.69 11.73
CA PRO A 13 18.65 0.64 13.04
C PRO A 13 18.01 1.98 13.38
N LEU A 14 16.78 1.94 13.89
CA LEU A 14 16.12 3.10 14.50
C LEU A 14 16.83 3.52 15.77
N ASP A 15 16.80 4.82 16.04
CA ASP A 15 17.14 5.36 17.34
C ASP A 15 16.05 5.07 18.38
N THR A 16 16.30 5.48 19.63
CA THR A 16 15.35 5.26 20.73
C THR A 16 14.01 5.94 20.49
N GLU A 17 14.03 7.15 19.91
CA GLU A 17 12.80 7.90 19.60
C GLU A 17 11.98 7.19 18.51
N GLY A 18 12.63 6.78 17.41
CA GLY A 18 11.99 6.03 16.33
C GLY A 18 11.39 4.70 16.81
N SER A 19 12.10 3.99 17.68
CA SER A 19 11.62 2.74 18.27
C SER A 19 10.38 2.96 19.15
N LEU A 20 10.38 4.01 19.97
CA LEU A 20 9.22 4.37 20.82
C LEU A 20 8.04 4.87 19.99
N ASP A 21 8.31 5.57 18.90
CA ASP A 21 7.26 6.01 17.99
C ASP A 21 6.60 4.86 17.26
N TRP A 22 7.34 3.81 16.90
CA TRP A 22 6.74 2.61 16.31
C TRP A 22 5.72 1.98 17.26
N LEU A 23 6.12 1.75 18.51
CA LEU A 23 5.24 1.27 19.57
C LEU A 23 4.06 2.23 19.80
N GLY A 24 4.32 3.54 19.82
CA GLY A 24 3.30 4.56 20.00
C GLY A 24 2.31 4.66 18.85
N ILE A 25 2.74 4.39 17.61
CA ILE A 25 1.89 4.36 16.42
C ILE A 25 0.97 3.15 16.47
N CYS A 26 1.52 1.95 16.71
CA CYS A 26 0.71 0.73 16.87
C CYS A 26 -0.33 0.90 18.00
N LYS A 27 0.04 1.56 19.10
CA LYS A 27 -0.88 1.82 20.21
C LYS A 27 -1.97 2.85 19.90
N ARG A 28 -1.66 3.88 19.11
CA ARG A 28 -2.59 5.00 18.82
C ARG A 28 -3.51 4.71 17.65
N PHE A 29 -3.01 4.01 16.64
CA PHE A 29 -3.67 3.79 15.37
C PHE A 29 -4.11 2.33 15.16
N GLY A 30 -3.64 1.41 16.00
CA GLY A 30 -4.21 0.08 16.09
C GLY A 30 -5.50 0.06 16.93
N PRO A 31 -6.25 -1.06 16.89
CA PRO A 31 -7.47 -1.21 17.70
C PRO A 31 -7.22 -1.09 19.21
N ASP A 32 -8.25 -0.65 19.93
CA ASP A 32 -8.18 -0.53 21.39
C ASP A 32 -7.82 -1.87 22.04
N GLY A 33 -6.75 -1.86 22.84
CA GLY A 33 -6.27 -3.05 23.57
C GLY A 33 -5.61 -4.11 22.68
N ILE A 34 -5.23 -3.80 21.44
CA ILE A 34 -4.62 -4.78 20.54
C ILE A 34 -3.19 -5.19 20.94
N LEU A 35 -2.44 -4.32 21.61
CA LEU A 35 -1.08 -4.62 22.06
C LEU A 35 -1.10 -5.62 23.21
N PHE A 36 -0.23 -6.62 23.12
CA PHE A 36 0.05 -7.56 24.18
C PHE A 36 1.42 -7.26 24.79
N SER A 37 1.49 -7.20 26.12
CA SER A 37 2.75 -7.18 26.87
C SER A 37 2.87 -8.44 27.72
N TYR A 38 4.09 -8.90 27.93
CA TYR A 38 4.38 -10.03 28.82
C TYR A 38 5.56 -9.73 29.73
N GLN A 39 5.65 -10.49 30.82
CA GLN A 39 6.74 -10.38 31.78
C GLN A 39 7.93 -11.24 31.35
N GLN A 40 9.12 -10.64 31.32
CA GLN A 40 10.39 -11.33 31.13
C GLN A 40 11.33 -10.96 32.27
N GLY A 41 11.37 -11.82 33.30
CA GLY A 41 12.04 -11.50 34.55
C GLY A 41 11.31 -10.37 35.28
N ASP A 42 12.01 -9.30 35.60
CA ASP A 42 11.46 -8.11 36.29
C ASP A 42 10.98 -7.01 35.31
N HIS A 43 11.03 -7.27 34.00
CA HIS A 43 10.66 -6.31 32.97
C HIS A 43 9.35 -6.69 32.27
N GLU A 44 8.51 -5.68 32.06
CA GLU A 44 7.38 -5.78 31.13
C GLU A 44 7.86 -5.48 29.71
N VAL A 45 7.67 -6.43 28.80
CA VAL A 45 8.09 -6.32 27.40
C VAL A 45 6.85 -6.09 26.54
N ALA A 46 6.82 -4.95 25.85
CA ALA A 46 5.79 -4.58 24.87
C ALA A 46 6.32 -4.54 23.43
N MET A 47 7.64 -4.66 23.26
CA MET A 47 8.30 -4.67 21.96
C MET A 47 9.66 -5.37 22.10
N GLU A 48 9.99 -6.22 21.13
CA GLU A 48 11.28 -6.89 21.01
C GLU A 48 12.06 -6.31 19.82
N TYR A 49 13.39 -6.32 19.94
CA TYR A 49 14.30 -5.95 18.86
C TYR A 49 15.18 -7.13 18.49
N GLY A 50 15.28 -7.42 17.19
CA GLY A 50 16.07 -8.50 16.62
C GLY A 50 16.88 -8.05 15.42
N VAL A 51 17.95 -8.80 15.11
CA VAL A 51 18.77 -8.59 13.91
C VAL A 51 18.91 -9.91 13.14
N SER A 52 18.60 -9.88 11.85
CA SER A 52 18.76 -11.00 10.92
C SER A 52 19.85 -10.66 9.90
N GLU A 53 21.03 -11.27 10.05
CA GLU A 53 22.16 -11.01 9.14
C GLU A 53 21.88 -11.56 7.73
N GLY A 54 22.07 -10.71 6.71
CA GLY A 54 21.95 -11.09 5.30
C GLY A 54 20.60 -10.77 4.65
N ASP A 55 19.60 -10.30 5.41
CA ASP A 55 18.33 -9.80 4.88
C ASP A 55 18.46 -8.34 4.39
N GLU A 56 17.62 -7.94 3.43
CA GLU A 56 17.56 -6.55 2.92
C GLU A 56 17.15 -5.55 4.02
N PHE A 57 16.31 -5.99 4.96
CA PHE A 57 15.89 -5.24 6.13
C PHE A 57 16.26 -6.00 7.41
N PRO A 58 17.53 -5.93 7.85
CA PRO A 58 18.06 -6.80 8.90
C PRO A 58 17.55 -6.44 10.30
N HIS A 59 17.05 -5.22 10.52
CA HIS A 59 16.61 -4.76 11.85
C HIS A 59 15.11 -4.95 12.02
N ALA A 60 14.68 -5.75 13.01
CA ALA A 60 13.27 -6.07 13.24
C ALA A 60 12.78 -5.58 14.60
N TYR A 61 11.62 -4.92 14.61
CA TYR A 61 10.94 -4.39 15.79
C TYR A 61 9.57 -5.06 15.93
N THR A 62 9.50 -6.10 16.74
CA THR A 62 8.34 -6.97 16.88
C THR A 62 7.47 -6.50 18.04
N ILE A 63 6.21 -6.20 17.76
CA ILE A 63 5.20 -5.87 18.77
C ILE A 63 4.24 -7.06 18.88
N PRO A 64 4.16 -7.71 20.06
CA PRO A 64 3.16 -8.74 20.32
C PRO A 64 1.75 -8.17 20.31
N LEU A 65 0.80 -8.94 19.79
CA LEU A 65 -0.61 -8.57 19.71
C LEU A 65 -1.50 -9.58 20.41
N MET A 66 -2.70 -9.13 20.82
CA MET A 66 -3.72 -9.96 21.45
C MET A 66 -4.44 -10.88 20.46
N ARG A 67 -4.51 -10.47 19.19
CA ARG A 67 -5.08 -11.19 18.04
C ARG A 67 -4.41 -10.70 16.76
N ASP A 68 -4.65 -11.38 15.65
CA ASP A 68 -4.25 -10.88 14.33
C ASP A 68 -4.94 -9.56 13.98
N LEU A 69 -4.22 -8.71 13.24
CA LEU A 69 -4.79 -7.52 12.62
C LEU A 69 -5.56 -7.93 11.36
N THR A 70 -6.67 -7.25 11.12
CA THR A 70 -7.30 -7.26 9.80
C THR A 70 -6.48 -6.42 8.81
N PRO A 71 -6.63 -6.63 7.49
CA PRO A 71 -5.92 -5.84 6.49
C PRO A 71 -6.11 -4.32 6.65
N ASP A 72 -7.33 -3.88 6.95
CA ASP A 72 -7.63 -2.44 7.12
C ASP A 72 -6.97 -1.86 8.38
N GLU A 73 -6.97 -2.60 9.49
CA GLU A 73 -6.30 -2.19 10.73
C GLU A 73 -4.79 -2.07 10.52
N ALA A 74 -4.19 -3.02 9.78
CA ALA A 74 -2.78 -2.97 9.42
C ALA A 74 -2.46 -1.78 8.48
N ALA A 75 -3.31 -1.53 7.48
CA ALA A 75 -3.13 -0.44 6.53
C ALA A 75 -3.10 0.94 7.21
N ILE A 76 -3.92 1.15 8.25
CA ILE A 76 -3.92 2.39 9.05
C ILE A 76 -2.58 2.57 9.77
N ILE A 77 -2.05 1.51 10.38
CA ILE A 77 -0.76 1.53 11.07
C ILE A 77 0.38 1.81 10.09
N VAL A 78 0.37 1.16 8.92
CA VAL A 78 1.36 1.37 7.85
C VAL A 78 1.33 2.83 7.37
N ALA A 79 0.14 3.38 7.09
CA ALA A 79 0.00 4.77 6.64
C ALA A 79 0.49 5.77 7.71
N ALA A 80 0.23 5.49 8.99
CA ALA A 80 0.70 6.31 10.10
C ALA A 80 2.23 6.27 10.25
N TRP A 81 2.85 5.11 10.01
CA TRP A 81 4.30 4.96 10.01
C TRP A 81 4.95 5.67 8.81
N ASP A 82 4.40 5.47 7.61
CA ASP A 82 4.87 6.09 6.37
C ASP A 82 4.87 7.62 6.43
N TYR A 83 3.86 8.21 7.10
CA TYR A 83 3.80 9.67 7.32
C TYR A 83 5.01 10.22 8.08
N LYS A 84 5.67 9.42 8.92
CA LYS A 84 6.90 9.82 9.64
C LYS A 84 8.13 9.89 8.72
N TYR A 85 7.98 9.47 7.46
CA TYR A 85 8.99 9.53 6.40
C TYR A 85 10.30 8.84 6.80
N VAL A 86 10.20 7.58 7.23
CA VAL A 86 11.36 6.69 7.36
C VAL A 86 11.54 6.00 6.01
N PRO A 87 12.61 6.29 5.24
CA PRO A 87 12.82 5.60 3.96
C PRO A 87 13.19 4.13 4.21
N ASN A 88 12.78 3.24 3.30
CA ASN A 88 13.19 1.83 3.26
C ASN A 88 12.82 1.02 4.50
N PHE A 89 11.52 0.76 4.66
CA PHE A 89 11.00 -0.16 5.66
C PHE A 89 10.11 -1.23 5.01
N ASP A 90 9.91 -2.31 5.76
CA ASP A 90 8.93 -3.35 5.47
C ASP A 90 8.10 -3.63 6.73
N ILE A 91 6.80 -3.93 6.59
CA ILE A 91 5.92 -4.24 7.71
C ILE A 91 5.25 -5.60 7.46
N GLU A 92 5.47 -6.52 8.38
CA GLU A 92 4.92 -7.87 8.36
C GLU A 92 3.93 -8.07 9.51
N ILE A 93 2.86 -8.84 9.29
CA ILE A 93 1.89 -9.26 10.32
C ILE A 93 1.86 -10.78 10.41
N SER A 94 1.55 -11.31 11.60
CA SER A 94 1.57 -12.76 11.88
C SER A 94 0.71 -13.61 10.95
N ASN A 95 -0.38 -13.06 10.41
CA ASN A 95 -1.29 -13.72 9.48
C ASN A 95 -0.99 -13.42 8.00
N MET A 96 0.14 -12.79 7.66
CA MET A 96 0.44 -12.37 6.28
C MET A 96 0.35 -13.54 5.27
N TYR A 97 0.76 -14.75 5.66
CA TYR A 97 0.66 -15.93 4.80
C TYR A 97 -0.78 -16.44 4.62
N ASP A 98 -1.64 -16.29 5.63
CA ASP A 98 -3.06 -16.67 5.57
C ASP A 98 -3.82 -15.68 4.68
N VAL A 99 -3.54 -14.37 4.83
CA VAL A 99 -4.09 -13.30 3.98
C VAL A 99 -3.65 -13.45 2.52
N MET A 100 -2.46 -14.01 2.24
CA MET A 100 -2.01 -14.26 0.87
C MET A 100 -2.54 -15.58 0.28
N GLN A 101 -2.99 -16.54 1.10
CA GLN A 101 -3.54 -17.81 0.64
C GLN A 101 -5.06 -17.80 0.45
N ASP A 102 -5.80 -16.94 1.16
CA ASP A 102 -7.28 -17.00 1.22
C ASP A 102 -8.04 -15.94 0.40
N PHE A 103 -7.37 -15.08 -0.38
CA PHE A 103 -8.05 -14.13 -1.26
C PHE A 103 -8.05 -14.59 -2.73
N GLU A 104 -8.88 -15.59 -3.06
CA GLU A 104 -9.61 -15.47 -4.33
C GLU A 104 -10.62 -14.34 -4.12
N ILE A 105 -10.24 -13.12 -4.48
CA ILE A 105 -11.12 -11.95 -4.36
C ILE A 105 -12.26 -12.16 -5.36
N ASP A 106 -13.38 -12.71 -4.88
CA ASP A 106 -14.65 -12.82 -5.61
C ASP A 106 -15.32 -11.45 -5.63
N ILE A 107 -14.75 -10.55 -6.44
CA ILE A 107 -15.36 -9.25 -6.73
C ILE A 107 -16.47 -9.51 -7.75
N ASP A 108 -17.66 -8.97 -7.48
CA ASP A 108 -18.76 -8.97 -8.44
C ASP A 108 -18.24 -8.53 -9.83
N PRO A 109 -18.43 -9.34 -10.89
CA PRO A 109 -17.95 -9.02 -12.24
C PRO A 109 -18.34 -7.62 -12.73
N ASP A 110 -19.51 -7.13 -12.34
CA ASP A 110 -19.99 -5.79 -12.72
C ASP A 110 -19.18 -4.68 -12.02
N VAL A 111 -18.76 -4.93 -10.78
CA VAL A 111 -17.89 -4.03 -10.00
C VAL A 111 -16.47 -4.04 -10.55
N VAL A 112 -15.95 -5.20 -10.95
CA VAL A 112 -14.65 -5.33 -11.65
C VAL A 112 -14.65 -4.52 -12.94
N GLU A 113 -15.70 -4.65 -13.75
CA GLU A 113 -15.81 -3.94 -15.02
C GLU A 113 -15.85 -2.42 -14.80
N SER A 114 -16.70 -1.95 -13.88
CA SER A 114 -16.78 -0.52 -13.55
C SER A 114 -15.46 0.04 -13.02
N ALA A 115 -14.83 -0.66 -12.08
CA ALA A 115 -13.55 -0.24 -11.52
C ALA A 115 -12.44 -0.21 -12.59
N THR A 116 -12.38 -1.23 -13.45
CA THR A 116 -11.44 -1.29 -14.57
C THR A 116 -11.62 -0.09 -15.50
N LEU A 117 -12.85 0.29 -15.82
CA LEU A 117 -13.14 1.46 -16.64
C LEU A 117 -12.69 2.76 -15.96
N ASP A 118 -12.87 2.89 -14.65
CA ASP A 118 -12.46 4.07 -13.90
C ASP A 118 -10.92 4.17 -13.73
N LEU A 119 -10.24 3.05 -13.48
CA LEU A 119 -8.77 2.99 -13.50
C LEU A 119 -8.22 3.42 -14.85
N ASN A 120 -8.82 2.92 -15.93
CA ASN A 120 -8.42 3.26 -17.29
C ASN A 120 -8.57 4.75 -17.58
N LYS A 121 -9.71 5.34 -17.19
CA LYS A 121 -9.93 6.80 -17.26
C LYS A 121 -8.88 7.56 -16.48
N TRP A 122 -8.59 7.13 -15.25
CA TRP A 122 -7.63 7.79 -14.39
C TRP A 122 -6.21 7.76 -14.96
N HIS A 123 -5.72 6.59 -15.38
CA HIS A 123 -4.41 6.44 -16.00
C HIS A 123 -4.27 7.28 -17.27
N HIS A 124 -5.30 7.27 -18.13
CA HIS A 124 -5.28 8.04 -19.37
C HIS A 124 -5.25 9.55 -19.12
N ASN A 125 -6.08 10.04 -18.20
CA ASN A 125 -6.13 11.46 -17.88
C ASN A 125 -4.80 11.94 -17.26
N ARG A 126 -4.18 11.11 -16.41
CA ARG A 126 -2.85 11.40 -15.87
C ARG A 126 -1.79 11.48 -16.97
N TRP A 127 -1.73 10.48 -17.85
CA TRP A 127 -0.80 10.50 -18.99
C TRP A 127 -1.03 11.73 -19.89
N ARG A 128 -2.29 12.08 -20.17
CA ARG A 128 -2.63 13.27 -20.94
C ARG A 128 -2.07 14.52 -20.28
N ASP A 129 -2.27 14.69 -18.97
CA ASP A 129 -1.83 15.86 -18.23
C ASP A 129 -0.30 15.97 -18.18
N GLU A 130 0.39 14.84 -17.99
CA GLU A 130 1.86 14.76 -18.08
C GLU A 130 2.36 15.19 -19.47
N MET A 131 1.78 14.65 -20.54
CA MET A 131 2.13 15.04 -21.91
C MET A 131 1.84 16.52 -22.20
N LEU A 132 0.70 17.06 -21.76
CA LEU A 132 0.39 18.48 -21.90
C LEU A 132 1.41 19.36 -21.17
N SER A 133 1.83 18.95 -19.96
CA SER A 133 2.86 19.65 -19.18
C SER A 133 4.23 19.67 -19.87
N GLU A 134 4.55 18.61 -20.61
CA GLU A 134 5.75 18.50 -21.44
C GLU A 134 5.64 19.28 -22.77
N GLY A 135 4.53 19.99 -22.99
CA GLY A 135 4.28 20.81 -24.17
C GLY A 135 3.75 20.02 -25.36
N TRP A 136 3.23 18.81 -25.16
CA TRP A 136 2.49 18.11 -26.20
C TRP A 136 1.10 18.71 -26.40
N HIS A 137 0.56 18.54 -27.60
CA HIS A 137 -0.77 19.01 -27.93
C HIS A 137 -1.52 18.01 -28.80
N TYR A 138 -2.85 18.16 -28.85
CA TYR A 138 -3.67 17.37 -29.75
C TYR A 138 -3.26 17.59 -31.22
N GLY A 139 -3.14 16.50 -31.98
CA GLY A 139 -2.95 16.54 -33.42
C GLY A 139 -3.47 15.28 -34.10
N LEU A 140 -3.84 15.36 -35.38
CA LEU A 140 -4.43 14.23 -36.11
C LEU A 140 -3.47 13.03 -36.28
N TYR A 141 -2.18 13.25 -36.09
CA TYR A 141 -1.13 12.25 -36.23
C TYR A 141 -0.10 12.38 -35.11
N PHE A 142 0.53 11.27 -34.76
CA PHE A 142 1.67 11.28 -33.85
C PHE A 142 2.88 11.94 -34.51
N SER A 143 3.49 12.89 -33.82
CA SER A 143 4.73 13.54 -34.26
C SER A 143 5.52 13.99 -33.04
N GLU A 144 6.66 13.36 -32.81
CA GLU A 144 7.58 13.74 -31.72
C GLU A 144 8.17 15.15 -31.94
N GLY A 145 8.61 15.45 -33.16
CA GLY A 145 9.19 16.77 -33.48
C GLY A 145 8.22 17.94 -33.38
N LYS A 146 6.91 17.70 -33.54
CA LYS A 146 5.86 18.70 -33.32
C LYS A 146 5.19 18.57 -31.96
N LYS A 147 5.61 17.60 -31.15
CA LYS A 147 4.95 17.18 -29.91
C LYS A 147 3.43 17.07 -30.08
N SER A 148 2.97 16.32 -31.09
CA SER A 148 1.54 16.11 -31.34
C SER A 148 1.15 14.65 -31.17
N HIS A 149 0.00 14.38 -30.54
CA HIS A 149 -0.53 13.03 -30.38
C HIS A 149 -2.06 12.98 -30.51
N PRO A 150 -2.65 12.03 -31.28
CA PRO A 150 -4.10 11.97 -31.54
C PRO A 150 -4.93 11.58 -30.32
N ALA A 151 -4.33 10.87 -29.36
CA ALA A 151 -4.98 10.49 -28.12
C ALA A 151 -4.97 11.56 -27.01
N LEU A 152 -4.42 12.77 -27.25
CA LEU A 152 -4.46 13.88 -26.28
C LEU A 152 -5.84 14.56 -26.28
N ARG A 153 -6.84 13.80 -25.87
CA ARG A 153 -8.23 14.16 -25.68
C ARG A 153 -8.77 13.40 -24.47
N ASP A 154 -9.90 13.86 -23.95
CA ASP A 154 -10.57 13.21 -22.82
C ASP A 154 -10.95 11.78 -23.17
N TRP A 155 -10.85 10.89 -22.20
CA TRP A 155 -11.13 9.45 -22.36
C TRP A 155 -12.50 9.18 -23.01
N ASP A 156 -13.54 9.88 -22.57
CA ASP A 156 -14.90 9.72 -23.07
C ASP A 156 -15.05 10.16 -24.53
N SER A 157 -14.11 10.96 -25.04
CA SER A 157 -14.06 11.42 -26.43
C SER A 157 -13.18 10.54 -27.33
N LEU A 158 -12.53 9.50 -26.79
CA LEU A 158 -11.71 8.56 -27.57
C LEU A 158 -12.56 7.40 -28.12
N PRO A 159 -12.34 7.00 -29.39
CA PRO A 159 -12.82 5.73 -29.89
C PRO A 159 -12.21 4.58 -29.07
N GLU A 160 -12.96 3.50 -28.84
CA GLU A 160 -12.45 2.32 -28.11
C GLU A 160 -11.15 1.78 -28.72
N SER A 161 -11.00 1.82 -30.04
CA SER A 161 -9.77 1.41 -30.73
C SER A 161 -8.52 2.21 -30.36
N HIS A 162 -8.67 3.38 -29.74
CA HIS A 162 -7.59 4.27 -29.31
C HIS A 162 -7.47 4.36 -27.79
N ARG A 163 -8.36 3.71 -27.04
CA ARG A 163 -8.27 3.56 -25.59
C ARG A 163 -7.23 2.49 -25.29
N ARG A 164 -6.03 2.91 -24.88
CA ARG A 164 -4.99 2.00 -24.42
C ARG A 164 -5.11 1.89 -22.91
N SER A 165 -5.28 0.66 -22.47
CA SER A 165 -5.56 0.29 -21.10
C SER A 165 -4.54 -0.74 -20.63
N PRO A 166 -3.88 -0.54 -19.49
CA PRO A 166 -3.21 -1.63 -18.80
C PRO A 166 -4.23 -2.72 -18.45
N GLN A 167 -3.77 -3.97 -18.39
CA GLN A 167 -4.52 -5.00 -17.68
C GLN A 167 -4.22 -4.82 -16.19
N PHE A 168 -5.26 -4.87 -15.37
CA PHE A 168 -5.15 -4.78 -13.92
C PHE A 168 -5.52 -6.13 -13.33
N ASP A 169 -4.82 -6.54 -12.27
CA ASP A 169 -5.22 -7.70 -11.49
C ASP A 169 -6.33 -7.35 -10.47
N ASN A 170 -6.98 -8.36 -9.89
CA ASN A 170 -8.08 -8.14 -8.93
C ASN A 170 -7.61 -7.39 -7.67
N LYS A 171 -6.32 -7.44 -7.33
CA LYS A 171 -5.76 -6.74 -6.17
C LYS A 171 -5.62 -5.25 -6.44
N GLU A 172 -5.15 -4.88 -7.63
CA GLU A 172 -5.12 -3.48 -8.11
C GLU A 172 -6.52 -2.87 -8.16
N ILE A 173 -7.50 -3.65 -8.62
CA ILE A 173 -8.90 -3.26 -8.68
C ILE A 173 -9.48 -3.04 -7.27
N LEU A 174 -9.24 -3.95 -6.33
CA LEU A 174 -9.71 -3.82 -4.95
C LEU A 174 -9.11 -2.59 -4.26
N ASN A 175 -7.79 -2.39 -4.41
CA ASN A 175 -7.11 -1.21 -3.87
C ASN A 175 -7.69 0.10 -4.42
N TRP A 176 -8.04 0.12 -5.70
CA TRP A 176 -8.69 1.27 -6.31
C TRP A 176 -10.08 1.54 -5.72
N LEU A 177 -10.89 0.49 -5.52
CA LEU A 177 -12.23 0.60 -4.92
C LEU A 177 -12.18 1.15 -3.48
N HIS A 178 -11.26 0.65 -2.65
CA HIS A 178 -11.07 1.13 -1.28
C HIS A 178 -10.66 2.61 -1.25
N LYS A 179 -9.71 3.00 -2.11
CA LYS A 179 -9.22 4.38 -2.18
C LYS A 179 -10.29 5.37 -2.64
N ASN A 180 -11.26 4.92 -3.44
CA ASN A 180 -12.33 5.75 -3.98
C ASN A 180 -13.67 5.57 -3.24
N GLY A 181 -13.71 4.76 -2.17
CA GLY A 181 -14.86 4.62 -1.26
C GLY A 181 -16.06 3.87 -1.85
N VAL A 182 -15.83 2.91 -2.74
CA VAL A 182 -16.88 2.14 -3.44
C VAL A 182 -17.04 0.72 -2.89
N ALA A 183 -16.08 0.23 -2.10
CA ALA A 183 -16.15 -1.04 -1.37
C ALA A 183 -15.74 -0.82 0.09
#